data_AF-A0A7W8B8X2-F1
#
_entry.id   AF-A0A7W8B8X2-F1
#
_cell.length_a   1.000
_cell.length_b   1.000
_cell.length_c   1.000
_cell.angle_alpha   90.00
_cell.angle_beta   90.00
_cell.angle_gamma   90.00
#
_symmetry.space_group_name_H-M   'P 1'
#
loop_
_entity.id
_entity.type
_entity.pdbx_description
1 polymer ?
#
loop_
_entity_poly.entity_id
_entity_poly.type
_entity_poly.pdbx_seq_one_letter_code
_entity_poly.pdbx_strand_id
1 'polypeptide(L)'
;MPLSVEEITERARNGSLRLKAEDFTDPTVRGAFSTYFGSAELDFPDAEFTSESMTVRGRCAVPALGPEPCPAVAEFLADTSGRAVVGFVLVVDAPKWRLSEPFPAHDLSPLQALGAGSPVVVIDATPRADAESERERTPAVAGARWELPGLDEPVLFLASVHEGALTVSARFPGGLTLPSLRHMADLPGCTGADAVTDHFPAEWQGLLASALPALREVTVSYAPGDGRVTGELEVDLAQEWRLLAGVTLSQVRARIALDSAARQNGLGGLSVELSAHLSVGGLESAVTVDLPALTAHGELTDGAGLFEHTAPDIGKNGLGRLSFLCDLREGAFVVAGELLSPLETAGVRIEDQTVLVSGGGDRALEVALAGTLVVGGTRIGVKAVRSALGWGLTVEADRIAFRDISAWTEQAMGSGLPASLAELTLRELCFEVVPTPSGRLFAAAGSAEFPLPAGLRARAHLTARISTGDGPSDIEATGSLLLGGPQSSLMELDLVADKDPDATSWTATWTAQEGITLAEALAPLLPATGSPTAGLPNLLPAVEKVSLRYTAPTAAGDAASLVLTTDTRQQARAVLVVSD
;
A
#
# COMPACT_ATOMS: atom_id res chain seq x y z
N MET A 1 -3.77 -1.41 58.53
CA MET A 1 -4.60 -0.63 57.58
C MET A 1 -3.75 -0.44 56.34
N PRO A 2 -4.32 -0.48 55.12
CA PRO A 2 -3.54 -0.27 53.90
C PRO A 2 -2.93 1.13 53.92
N LEU A 3 -1.65 1.21 53.55
CA LEU A 3 -0.87 2.44 53.54
C LEU A 3 -1.40 3.42 52.50
N SER A 4 -1.77 4.64 52.90
CA SER A 4 -2.27 5.65 51.97
C SER A 4 -1.13 6.46 51.33
N VAL A 5 -1.40 7.08 50.17
CA VAL A 5 -0.44 7.99 49.50
C VAL A 5 -0.09 9.18 50.42
N GLU A 6 -1.07 9.69 51.16
CA GLU A 6 -0.89 10.77 52.14
C GLU A 6 -0.01 10.31 53.30
N GLU A 7 -0.20 9.09 53.79
CA GLU A 7 0.60 8.52 54.88
C GLU A 7 2.06 8.27 54.48
N ILE A 8 2.34 7.77 53.27
CA ILE A 8 3.73 7.66 52.77
C ILE A 8 4.37 9.03 52.69
N THR A 9 3.64 9.99 52.12
CA THR A 9 4.12 11.36 51.96
C THR A 9 4.45 11.98 53.33
N GLU A 10 3.59 11.80 54.32
CA GLU A 10 3.81 12.30 55.67
C GLU A 10 4.98 11.60 56.37
N ARG A 11 5.06 10.26 56.27
CA ARG A 11 6.16 9.50 56.87
C ARG A 11 7.51 9.92 56.28
N ALA A 12 7.59 10.05 54.95
CA ALA A 12 8.84 10.39 54.26
C ALA A 12 9.27 11.86 54.43
N ARG A 13 8.35 12.78 54.75
CA ARG A 13 8.66 14.20 55.04
C ARG A 13 9.62 14.42 56.21
N ASN A 14 9.70 13.47 57.14
CA ASN A 14 10.60 13.56 58.30
C ASN A 14 12.04 13.14 58.00
N GLY A 15 12.41 13.01 56.71
CA GLY A 15 13.76 12.63 56.29
C GLY A 15 14.09 11.17 56.60
N SER A 16 13.12 10.32 56.93
CA SER A 16 13.30 8.88 57.05
C SER A 16 12.01 8.16 56.70
N LEU A 17 12.11 6.99 56.06
CA LEU A 17 10.95 6.18 55.74
C LEU A 17 11.14 4.76 56.22
N ARG A 18 10.18 4.26 57.01
CA ARG A 18 10.09 2.87 57.43
C ARG A 18 8.81 2.27 56.87
N LEU A 19 8.97 1.19 56.10
CA LEU A 19 7.89 0.39 55.55
C LEU A 19 7.84 -0.95 56.27
N LYS A 20 6.64 -1.42 56.58
CA LYS A 20 6.43 -2.77 57.12
C LYS A 20 5.74 -3.63 56.08
N ALA A 21 6.04 -4.93 56.06
CA ALA A 21 5.30 -5.86 55.21
C ALA A 21 3.78 -5.76 55.43
N GLU A 22 3.34 -5.56 56.69
CA GLU A 22 1.92 -5.43 57.05
C GLU A 22 1.23 -4.15 56.55
N ASP A 23 2.00 -3.18 56.06
CA ASP A 23 1.45 -1.97 55.42
C ASP A 23 0.81 -2.30 54.05
N PHE A 24 1.15 -3.46 53.46
CA PHE A 24 0.65 -3.94 52.17
C PHE A 24 -0.33 -5.11 52.33
N THR A 25 -1.41 -5.09 51.56
CA THR A 25 -2.45 -6.14 51.60
C THR A 25 -2.12 -7.33 50.70
N ASP A 26 -1.37 -7.13 49.62
CA ASP A 26 -1.02 -8.16 48.66
C ASP A 26 0.03 -9.15 49.23
N PRO A 27 -0.27 -10.47 49.28
CA PRO A 27 0.65 -11.48 49.81
C PRO A 27 2.02 -11.54 49.10
N THR A 28 2.07 -11.21 47.80
CA THR A 28 3.29 -11.21 46.97
C THR A 28 4.22 -10.08 47.43
N VAL A 29 3.65 -8.89 47.64
CA VAL A 29 4.39 -7.72 48.14
C VAL A 29 4.93 -8.01 49.54
N ARG A 30 4.12 -8.64 50.40
CA ARG A 30 4.56 -9.08 51.73
C ARG A 30 5.69 -10.12 51.68
N GLY A 31 5.61 -11.06 50.74
CA GLY A 31 6.62 -12.11 50.55
C GLY A 31 7.99 -11.56 50.12
N ALA A 32 8.03 -10.42 49.42
CA ALA A 32 9.28 -9.78 49.02
C ALA A 32 10.12 -9.34 50.24
N PHE A 33 9.47 -8.92 51.33
CA PHE A 33 10.16 -8.48 52.56
C PHE A 33 10.97 -9.61 53.21
N SER A 34 10.33 -10.76 53.43
CA SER A 34 11.01 -11.93 54.01
C SER A 34 12.06 -12.50 53.07
N THR A 35 11.81 -12.48 51.76
CA THR A 35 12.68 -13.10 50.75
C THR A 35 13.95 -12.29 50.51
N TYR A 36 13.84 -10.97 50.30
CA TYR A 36 14.97 -10.14 49.85
C TYR A 36 15.59 -9.28 50.95
N PHE A 37 14.80 -8.84 51.93
CA PHE A 37 15.28 -7.97 53.01
C PHE A 37 15.62 -8.75 54.29
N GLY A 38 15.24 -10.04 54.38
CA GLY A 38 15.48 -10.86 55.58
C GLY A 38 14.86 -10.27 56.86
N SER A 39 13.92 -9.34 56.71
CA SER A 39 13.31 -8.50 57.74
C SER A 39 11.86 -8.21 57.36
N ALA A 40 11.00 -8.00 58.36
CA ALA A 40 9.62 -7.56 58.13
C ALA A 40 9.53 -6.05 57.83
N GLU A 41 10.64 -5.32 57.94
CA GLU A 41 10.71 -3.87 57.78
C GLU A 41 11.81 -3.48 56.78
N LEU A 42 11.53 -2.49 55.95
CA LEU A 42 12.46 -1.83 55.04
C LEU A 42 12.65 -0.38 55.49
N ASP A 43 13.89 -0.03 55.79
CA ASP A 43 14.27 1.26 56.38
C ASP A 43 15.12 2.09 55.41
N PHE A 44 14.72 3.34 55.21
CA PHE A 44 15.47 4.41 54.56
C PHE A 44 15.81 5.50 55.59
N PRO A 45 16.92 5.39 56.34
CA PRO A 45 17.49 6.51 57.07
C PRO A 45 17.92 7.60 56.07
N ASP A 46 17.58 8.86 56.35
CA ASP A 46 17.95 10.02 55.53
C ASP A 46 17.36 10.00 54.11
N ALA A 47 16.05 9.76 54.04
CA ALA A 47 15.28 9.67 52.80
C ALA A 47 14.92 11.06 52.23
N GLU A 48 15.15 11.24 50.94
CA GLU A 48 14.60 12.33 50.14
C GLU A 48 13.35 11.84 49.40
N PHE A 49 12.22 12.53 49.59
CA PHE A 49 10.95 12.16 48.98
C PHE A 49 10.49 13.16 47.93
N THR A 50 10.11 12.66 46.76
CA THR A 50 9.49 13.43 45.69
C THR A 50 8.01 13.03 45.57
N SER A 51 7.11 13.92 45.99
CA SER A 51 5.67 13.64 46.02
C SER A 51 5.03 13.58 44.64
N GLU A 52 5.57 14.26 43.64
CA GLU A 52 5.04 14.27 42.26
C GLU A 52 5.19 12.91 41.58
N SER A 53 6.29 12.19 41.86
CA SER A 53 6.61 10.88 41.30
C SER A 53 6.46 9.73 42.31
N MET A 54 6.00 10.03 43.53
CA MET A 54 5.94 9.08 44.66
C MET A 54 7.24 8.27 44.82
N THR A 55 8.38 8.96 44.76
CA THR A 55 9.70 8.33 44.77
C THR A 55 10.47 8.67 46.05
N VAL A 56 11.10 7.68 46.66
CA VAL A 56 12.04 7.86 47.77
C VAL A 56 13.45 7.52 47.31
N ARG A 57 14.39 8.42 47.58
CA ARG A 57 15.82 8.21 47.38
C ARG A 57 16.51 8.20 48.73
N GLY A 58 17.44 7.28 48.95
CA GLY A 58 18.16 7.19 50.21
C GLY A 58 19.08 5.99 50.22
N ARG A 59 19.28 5.41 51.41
CA ARG A 59 20.04 4.16 51.55
C ARG A 59 19.21 3.15 52.32
N CYS A 60 19.20 1.90 51.90
CA CYS A 60 18.54 0.82 52.63
C CYS A 60 19.45 -0.40 52.77
N ALA A 61 19.28 -1.16 53.86
CA ALA A 61 20.00 -2.40 54.06
C ALA A 61 19.33 -3.55 53.31
N VAL A 62 20.10 -4.26 52.49
CA VAL A 62 19.67 -5.50 51.83
C VAL A 62 20.66 -6.59 52.23
N PRO A 63 20.33 -7.46 53.21
CA PRO A 63 21.29 -8.38 53.82
C PRO A 63 22.03 -9.29 52.84
N ALA A 64 21.36 -9.67 51.74
CA ALA A 64 21.97 -10.48 50.69
C ALA A 64 23.04 -9.74 49.85
N LEU A 65 23.08 -8.40 49.89
CA LEU A 65 24.11 -7.57 49.26
C LEU A 65 25.26 -7.23 50.21
N GLY A 66 25.01 -7.26 51.53
CA GLY A 66 26.00 -7.00 52.57
C GLY A 66 25.40 -6.37 53.82
N PRO A 67 26.22 -6.14 54.86
CA PRO A 67 25.75 -5.57 56.13
C PRO A 67 25.57 -4.05 56.09
N GLU A 68 26.15 -3.35 55.11
CA GLU A 68 26.07 -1.89 55.01
C GLU A 68 24.85 -1.45 54.18
N PRO A 69 24.14 -0.37 54.55
CA PRO A 69 23.08 0.20 53.73
C PRO A 69 23.61 0.67 52.37
N CYS A 70 22.95 0.28 51.29
CA CYS A 70 23.31 0.64 49.92
C CYS A 70 22.44 1.78 49.40
N PRO A 71 22.94 2.65 48.50
CA PRO A 71 22.10 3.60 47.78
C PRO A 71 20.92 2.90 47.12
N ALA A 72 19.73 3.46 47.30
CA ALA A 72 18.50 2.86 46.81
C ALA A 72 17.45 3.91 46.43
N VAL A 73 16.62 3.55 45.45
CA VAL A 73 15.48 4.33 44.99
C VAL A 73 14.24 3.45 45.01
N ALA A 74 13.21 3.86 45.73
CA ALA A 74 11.91 3.20 45.77
C ALA A 74 10.86 4.05 45.06
N GLU A 75 10.16 3.49 44.10
CA GLU A 75 8.98 4.09 43.46
C GLU A 75 7.73 3.37 43.95
N PHE A 76 6.74 4.12 44.44
CA PHE A 76 5.51 3.56 44.98
C PHE A 76 4.38 3.58 43.96
N LEU A 77 3.66 2.47 43.86
CA LEU A 77 2.50 2.33 43.00
C LEU A 77 1.22 2.57 43.81
N ALA A 78 0.36 3.48 43.32
CA ALA A 78 -0.97 3.69 43.88
C ALA A 78 -2.03 2.79 43.20
N ASP A 79 -3.12 2.51 43.90
CA ASP A 79 -4.29 1.84 43.36
C ASP A 79 -5.00 2.69 42.29
N THR A 80 -5.98 2.11 41.60
CA THR A 80 -6.75 2.82 40.56
C THR A 80 -7.48 4.07 41.06
N SER A 81 -7.71 4.17 42.38
CA SER A 81 -8.28 5.37 43.00
C SER A 81 -7.25 6.45 43.32
N GLY A 82 -5.96 6.15 43.20
CA GLY A 82 -4.84 7.03 43.52
C GLY A 82 -4.68 7.32 45.02
N ARG A 83 -5.31 6.52 45.89
CA ARG A 83 -5.41 6.80 47.35
C ARG A 83 -4.61 5.84 48.20
N ALA A 84 -4.52 4.57 47.80
CA ALA A 84 -3.83 3.54 48.55
C ALA A 84 -2.56 3.14 47.80
N VAL A 85 -1.45 2.97 48.53
CA VAL A 85 -0.23 2.40 47.97
C VAL A 85 -0.36 0.89 48.00
N VAL A 86 -0.23 0.27 46.83
CA VAL A 86 -0.48 -1.16 46.65
C VAL A 86 0.81 -1.97 46.48
N GLY A 87 1.91 -1.31 46.12
CA GLY A 87 3.22 -1.95 45.97
C GLY A 87 4.32 -0.94 45.70
N PHE A 88 5.51 -1.43 45.38
CA PHE A 88 6.67 -0.61 45.06
C PHE A 88 7.66 -1.34 44.14
N VAL A 89 8.46 -0.57 43.43
CA VAL A 89 9.66 -1.04 42.73
C VAL A 89 10.87 -0.44 43.44
N LEU A 90 11.81 -1.28 43.86
CA LEU A 90 13.01 -0.88 44.57
C LEU A 90 14.25 -1.18 43.74
N VAL A 91 15.06 -0.16 43.45
CA VAL A 91 16.36 -0.28 42.80
C VAL A 91 17.46 -0.03 43.81
N VAL A 92 18.36 -0.98 44.02
CA VAL A 92 19.45 -0.91 45.02
C VAL A 92 20.80 -1.10 44.36
N ASP A 93 21.77 -0.23 44.68
CA ASP A 93 23.14 -0.34 44.19
C ASP A 93 23.85 -1.49 44.88
N ALA A 94 24.30 -2.47 44.11
CA ALA A 94 25.04 -3.60 44.65
C ALA A 94 26.53 -3.23 44.83
N PRO A 95 27.15 -3.63 45.96
CA PRO A 95 28.57 -3.35 46.21
C PRO A 95 29.52 -4.27 45.41
N LYS A 96 28.99 -5.35 44.82
CA LYS A 96 29.75 -6.35 44.07
C LYS A 96 29.03 -6.67 42.77
N TRP A 97 29.80 -6.88 41.70
CA TRP A 97 29.30 -7.27 40.39
C TRP A 97 28.82 -8.72 40.31
N ARG A 98 29.27 -9.55 41.25
CA ARG A 98 28.76 -10.90 41.44
C ARG A 98 27.78 -10.93 42.60
N LEU A 99 26.51 -11.15 42.28
CA LEU A 99 25.43 -11.21 43.26
C LEU A 99 25.31 -12.62 43.85
N SER A 100 24.87 -12.69 45.11
CA SER A 100 24.58 -13.95 45.80
C SER A 100 23.08 -14.19 45.84
N GLU A 101 22.67 -15.44 46.10
CA GLU A 101 21.28 -15.77 46.38
C GLU A 101 20.70 -14.84 47.47
N PRO A 102 19.43 -14.43 47.37
CA PRO A 102 18.37 -14.93 46.47
C PRO A 102 18.34 -14.24 45.10
N PHE A 103 19.29 -13.35 44.79
CA PHE A 103 19.40 -12.75 43.47
C PHE A 103 20.01 -13.74 42.48
N PRO A 104 19.73 -13.61 41.18
CA PRO A 104 20.42 -14.41 40.16
C PRO A 104 21.95 -14.35 40.35
N ALA A 105 22.59 -15.50 40.54
CA ALA A 105 24.01 -15.62 40.89
C ALA A 105 24.95 -15.39 39.70
N HIS A 106 24.74 -14.30 38.97
CA HIS A 106 25.50 -13.95 37.78
C HIS A 106 26.64 -12.98 38.11
N ASP A 107 27.73 -13.10 37.36
CA ASP A 107 28.81 -12.11 37.35
C ASP A 107 28.49 -11.07 36.28
N LEU A 108 28.12 -9.88 36.72
CA LEU A 108 27.80 -8.75 35.85
C LEU A 108 29.03 -7.94 35.45
N SER A 109 30.22 -8.28 35.93
CA SER A 109 31.45 -7.50 35.68
C SER A 109 31.78 -7.25 34.20
N PRO A 110 31.41 -8.10 33.22
CA PRO A 110 31.59 -7.78 31.80
C PRO A 110 30.88 -6.48 31.36
N LEU A 111 29.79 -6.07 32.03
CA LEU A 111 29.05 -4.84 31.72
C LEU A 111 29.86 -3.57 31.98
N GLN A 112 30.93 -3.64 32.79
CA GLN A 112 31.85 -2.51 32.98
C GLN A 112 32.51 -2.09 31.66
N ALA A 113 32.84 -3.04 30.78
CA ALA A 113 33.45 -2.76 29.48
C ALA A 113 32.48 -2.04 28.53
N LEU A 114 31.18 -2.15 28.78
CA LEU A 114 30.11 -1.44 28.08
C LEU A 114 29.84 -0.04 28.66
N GLY A 115 30.56 0.36 29.72
CA GLY A 115 30.43 1.66 30.38
C GLY A 115 29.47 1.69 31.57
N ALA A 116 29.05 0.52 32.09
CA ALA A 116 28.22 0.48 33.28
C ALA A 116 28.98 1.05 34.48
N GLY A 117 28.34 1.95 35.22
CA GLY A 117 28.92 2.61 36.38
C GLY A 117 28.84 1.74 37.64
N SER A 118 27.73 1.00 37.81
CA SER A 118 27.51 0.18 39.01
C SER A 118 26.56 -1.00 38.75
N PRO A 119 26.68 -2.12 39.47
CA PRO A 119 25.67 -3.18 39.45
C PRO A 119 24.50 -2.76 40.35
N VAL A 120 23.29 -3.20 40.01
CA VAL A 120 22.06 -2.93 40.74
C VAL A 120 21.23 -4.18 40.89
N VAL A 121 20.30 -4.15 41.84
CA VAL A 121 19.22 -5.13 41.98
C VAL A 121 17.91 -4.37 41.92
N VAL A 122 16.99 -4.86 41.11
CA VAL A 122 15.61 -4.37 41.05
C VAL A 122 14.70 -5.40 41.72
N ILE A 123 13.94 -4.97 42.73
CA ILE A 123 12.94 -5.77 43.41
C ILE A 123 11.58 -5.17 43.05
N ASP A 124 10.80 -5.89 42.24
CA ASP A 124 9.46 -5.50 41.83
C ASP A 124 8.45 -6.16 42.75
N ALA A 125 7.90 -5.38 43.68
CA ALA A 125 6.92 -5.78 44.67
C ALA A 125 5.59 -5.06 44.40
N THR A 126 5.00 -5.30 43.23
CA THR A 126 3.71 -4.76 42.81
C THR A 126 2.59 -5.83 42.75
N PRO A 127 1.30 -5.48 42.99
CA PRO A 127 0.18 -6.41 42.90
C PRO A 127 -0.13 -6.84 41.46
N ARG A 128 -0.64 -8.07 41.28
CA ARG A 128 -1.00 -8.64 39.97
C ARG A 128 -2.41 -8.21 39.55
N ALA A 129 -2.57 -7.76 38.30
CA ALA A 129 -3.88 -7.35 37.77
C ALA A 129 -4.64 -8.47 37.02
N ASP A 130 -3.98 -9.49 36.46
CA ASP A 130 -4.62 -10.46 35.56
C ASP A 130 -4.22 -11.92 35.82
N ALA A 131 -5.18 -12.84 35.67
CA ALA A 131 -5.02 -14.28 35.81
C ALA A 131 -4.44 -14.98 34.55
N GLU A 132 -4.42 -14.31 33.39
CA GLU A 132 -3.82 -14.88 32.15
C GLU A 132 -2.30 -14.65 32.06
N SER A 133 -1.75 -13.80 32.94
CA SER A 133 -0.32 -13.48 33.06
C SER A 133 0.32 -14.14 34.29
N GLU A 134 -0.07 -15.39 34.58
CA GLU A 134 0.73 -16.31 35.43
C GLU A 134 2.13 -16.60 34.84
N ARG A 135 2.50 -16.02 33.69
CA ARG A 135 3.89 -15.92 33.20
C ARG A 135 4.69 -14.95 34.06
N GLU A 136 5.05 -15.46 35.22
CA GLU A 136 5.90 -14.93 36.29
C GLU A 136 7.03 -14.00 35.82
N ARG A 137 6.88 -12.69 36.09
CA ARG A 137 8.06 -11.87 36.33
C ARG A 137 8.74 -12.38 37.61
N THR A 138 10.03 -12.70 37.53
CA THR A 138 10.86 -12.99 38.69
C THR A 138 10.88 -11.74 39.58
N PRO A 139 10.44 -11.81 40.87
CA PRO A 139 10.22 -10.62 41.69
C PRO A 139 11.49 -9.83 42.04
N ALA A 140 12.67 -10.40 41.77
CA ALA A 140 13.91 -9.65 41.72
C ALA A 140 14.71 -9.95 40.47
N VAL A 141 15.36 -8.93 39.94
CA VAL A 141 16.16 -8.94 38.72
C VAL A 141 17.51 -8.31 39.01
N ALA A 142 18.58 -8.95 38.54
CA ALA A 142 19.94 -8.43 38.64
C ALA A 142 20.19 -7.46 37.48
N GLY A 143 20.97 -6.41 37.67
CA GLY A 143 21.20 -5.45 36.61
C GLY A 143 22.43 -4.59 36.75
N ALA A 144 22.62 -3.68 35.80
CA ALA A 144 23.65 -2.66 35.90
C ALA A 144 23.12 -1.30 35.48
N ARG A 145 23.64 -0.26 36.14
CA ARG A 145 23.31 1.13 35.93
C ARG A 145 24.31 1.80 34.99
N TRP A 146 23.79 2.56 34.04
CA TRP A 146 24.56 3.51 33.24
C TRP A 146 24.23 4.95 33.64
N GLU A 147 25.28 5.72 33.92
CA GLU A 147 25.20 7.17 34.03
C GLU A 147 25.63 7.78 32.70
N LEU A 148 24.68 8.28 31.93
CA LEU A 148 24.94 8.93 30.64
C LEU A 148 24.91 10.46 30.83
N PRO A 149 25.91 11.20 30.31
CA PRO A 149 25.90 12.66 30.38
C PRO A 149 24.63 13.25 29.73
N GLY A 150 23.88 14.05 30.48
CA GLY A 150 22.69 14.74 29.98
C GLY A 150 21.38 13.95 30.05
N LEU A 151 21.35 12.78 30.70
CA LEU A 151 20.11 12.11 31.10
C LEU A 151 19.84 12.31 32.59
N ASP A 152 18.60 12.63 32.93
CA ASP A 152 18.14 12.77 34.31
C ASP A 152 17.90 11.41 34.99
N GLU A 153 17.73 10.35 34.19
CA GLU A 153 17.45 8.99 34.65
C GLU A 153 18.49 7.99 34.15
N PRO A 154 18.97 7.09 35.03
CA PRO A 154 19.96 6.10 34.65
C PRO A 154 19.35 4.97 33.82
N VAL A 155 20.12 4.46 32.85
CA VAL A 155 19.73 3.30 32.05
C VAL A 155 19.96 2.02 32.85
N LEU A 156 18.94 1.17 32.93
CA LEU A 156 18.97 -0.11 33.62
C LEU A 156 19.09 -1.25 32.60
N PHE A 157 20.14 -2.03 32.76
CA PHE A 157 20.30 -3.33 32.13
C PHE A 157 19.76 -4.39 33.08
N LEU A 158 18.82 -5.22 32.64
CA LEU A 158 18.11 -6.16 33.49
C LEU A 158 18.34 -7.59 33.01
N ALA A 159 18.85 -8.45 33.88
CA ALA A 159 19.06 -9.88 33.68
C ALA A 159 18.14 -10.68 34.61
N SER A 160 17.15 -11.35 34.04
CA SER A 160 16.21 -12.21 34.76
C SER A 160 16.37 -13.67 34.33
N VAL A 161 16.07 -14.60 35.23
CA VAL A 161 16.00 -16.02 34.92
C VAL A 161 14.57 -16.49 35.14
N HIS A 162 13.98 -17.12 34.13
CA HIS A 162 12.63 -17.70 34.17
C HIS A 162 12.64 -19.07 33.49
N GLU A 163 12.14 -20.10 34.17
CA GLU A 163 12.13 -21.50 33.68
C GLU A 163 13.48 -21.99 33.15
N GLY A 164 14.58 -21.48 33.72
CA GLY A 164 15.94 -21.77 33.28
C GLY A 164 16.41 -20.91 32.11
N ALA A 165 15.54 -20.18 31.40
CA ALA A 165 15.94 -19.22 30.38
C ALA A 165 16.41 -17.90 31.01
N LEU A 166 17.57 -17.42 30.56
CA LEU A 166 18.12 -16.13 30.95
C LEU A 166 17.67 -15.07 29.95
N THR A 167 16.97 -14.04 30.40
CA THR A 167 16.59 -12.88 29.58
C THR A 167 17.33 -11.64 30.03
N VAL A 168 17.81 -10.91 29.05
CA VAL A 168 18.59 -9.69 29.17
C VAL A 168 17.84 -8.59 28.42
N SER A 169 17.50 -7.49 29.10
CA SER A 169 16.83 -6.33 28.49
C SER A 169 17.49 -5.01 28.87
N ALA A 170 17.65 -4.10 27.90
CA ALA A 170 18.20 -2.77 28.13
C ALA A 170 17.67 -1.75 27.12
N ARG A 171 17.45 -0.51 27.59
CA ARG A 171 17.00 0.62 26.76
C ARG A 171 17.99 1.77 26.88
N PHE A 172 18.45 2.33 25.77
CA PHE A 172 19.44 3.39 25.69
C PHE A 172 18.83 4.67 25.07
N PRO A 173 18.27 5.61 25.87
CA PRO A 173 17.66 6.85 25.38
C PRO A 173 18.63 7.79 24.66
N GLY A 174 19.93 7.70 24.95
CA GLY A 174 20.98 8.41 24.21
C GLY A 174 21.53 7.65 23.00
N GLY A 175 21.12 6.40 22.81
CA GLY A 175 21.71 5.47 21.85
C GLY A 175 23.08 4.95 22.28
N LEU A 176 23.34 3.64 22.08
CA LEU A 176 24.65 3.02 22.28
C LEU A 176 25.26 2.66 20.93
N THR A 177 26.55 2.88 20.69
CA THR A 177 27.13 2.56 19.38
C THR A 177 27.02 1.06 19.08
N LEU A 178 26.60 0.70 17.85
CA LEU A 178 26.42 -0.70 17.45
C LEU A 178 27.62 -1.62 17.74
N PRO A 179 28.90 -1.19 17.56
CA PRO A 179 30.05 -2.02 17.93
C PRO A 179 30.12 -2.40 19.42
N SER A 180 29.40 -1.69 20.28
CA SER A 180 29.29 -2.04 21.69
C SER A 180 28.52 -3.36 21.90
N LEU A 181 27.66 -3.77 20.96
CA LEU A 181 26.92 -5.04 21.04
C LEU A 181 27.81 -6.28 21.21
N ARG A 182 29.06 -6.25 20.70
CA ARG A 182 30.01 -7.37 20.88
C ARG A 182 30.21 -7.73 22.36
N HIS A 183 30.18 -6.72 23.23
CA HIS A 183 30.37 -6.94 24.67
C HIS A 183 29.13 -7.54 25.35
N MET A 184 27.99 -7.63 24.66
CA MET A 184 26.89 -8.46 25.14
C MET A 184 27.18 -9.96 24.99
N ALA A 185 28.05 -10.36 24.05
CA ALA A 185 28.47 -11.75 23.94
C ALA A 185 29.23 -12.22 25.20
N ASP A 186 29.84 -11.27 25.92
CA ASP A 186 30.56 -11.50 27.17
C ASP A 186 29.62 -11.68 28.37
N LEU A 187 28.31 -11.49 28.20
CA LEU A 187 27.36 -11.69 29.29
C LEU A 187 27.14 -13.17 29.57
N PRO A 188 26.99 -13.56 30.86
CA PRO A 188 26.65 -14.93 31.22
C PRO A 188 25.45 -15.40 30.40
N GLY A 189 25.54 -16.53 29.68
CA GLY A 189 24.44 -17.07 28.88
C GLY A 189 24.27 -16.49 27.47
N CYS A 190 24.94 -15.41 27.08
CA CYS A 190 24.78 -14.77 25.76
C CYS A 190 25.86 -15.16 24.73
N THR A 191 26.35 -16.40 24.75
CA THR A 191 27.37 -16.85 23.81
C THR A 191 26.86 -16.81 22.36
N GLY A 192 27.46 -15.97 21.51
CA GLY A 192 27.15 -15.88 20.07
C GLY A 192 26.54 -14.55 19.58
N ALA A 193 26.51 -13.50 20.40
CA ALA A 193 26.09 -12.15 19.97
C ALA A 193 27.09 -11.46 19.01
N ASP A 194 28.37 -11.87 19.03
CA ASP A 194 29.41 -11.41 18.10
C ASP A 194 29.05 -11.63 16.62
N ALA A 195 28.15 -12.57 16.37
CA ALA A 195 27.68 -12.93 15.04
C ALA A 195 26.72 -11.88 14.44
N VAL A 196 26.05 -11.04 15.26
CA VAL A 196 24.97 -10.17 14.76
C VAL A 196 25.51 -9.08 13.81
N THR A 197 26.67 -8.48 14.13
CA THR A 197 27.26 -7.43 13.30
C THR A 197 27.90 -7.96 12.01
N ASP A 198 28.44 -9.18 12.06
CA ASP A 198 29.11 -9.80 10.91
C ASP A 198 28.12 -10.45 9.92
N HIS A 199 26.84 -10.47 10.26
CA HIS A 199 25.77 -11.09 9.47
C HIS A 199 24.79 -10.09 8.83
N PHE A 200 25.02 -8.78 8.99
CA PHE A 200 24.33 -7.81 8.13
C PHE A 200 24.71 -8.08 6.67
N PRO A 201 23.74 -8.12 5.74
CA PRO A 201 24.02 -8.29 4.31
C PRO A 201 25.08 -7.29 3.85
N ALA A 202 25.98 -7.67 2.93
CA ALA A 202 27.05 -6.79 2.45
C ALA A 202 26.52 -5.45 1.89
N GLU A 203 25.34 -5.48 1.28
CA GLU A 203 24.61 -4.30 0.80
C GLU A 203 24.31 -3.30 1.93
N TRP A 204 24.13 -3.79 3.16
CA TRP A 204 23.87 -2.98 4.35
C TRP A 204 25.14 -2.50 5.01
N GLN A 205 26.24 -3.26 4.95
CA GLN A 205 27.48 -2.85 5.60
C GLN A 205 27.99 -1.53 5.05
N GLY A 206 27.86 -1.28 3.74
CA GLY A 206 28.17 0.02 3.14
C GLY A 206 27.22 1.14 3.56
N LEU A 207 25.94 0.81 3.72
CA LEU A 207 24.88 1.73 4.15
C LEU A 207 25.02 2.10 5.65
N LEU A 208 25.20 1.10 6.52
CA LEU A 208 25.43 1.21 7.97
C LEU A 208 26.79 1.82 8.32
N ALA A 209 27.82 1.68 7.48
CA ALA A 209 29.12 2.30 7.73
C ALA A 209 29.08 3.84 7.57
N SER A 210 28.11 4.36 6.83
CA SER A 210 27.95 5.81 6.59
C SER A 210 27.16 6.52 7.69
N ALA A 211 26.35 5.78 8.43
CA ALA A 211 25.53 6.29 9.52
C ALA A 211 26.14 5.82 10.85
N LEU A 212 26.24 6.66 11.87
CA LEU A 212 26.71 6.22 13.20
C LEU A 212 25.55 5.49 13.89
N PRO A 213 25.43 4.15 13.78
CA PRO A 213 24.21 3.48 14.20
C PRO A 213 24.19 3.42 15.72
N ALA A 214 23.05 3.77 16.30
CA ALA A 214 22.87 3.84 17.73
C ALA A 214 21.76 2.88 18.17
N LEU A 215 22.16 1.84 18.90
CA LEU A 215 21.29 0.88 19.55
C LEU A 215 20.38 1.58 20.57
N ARG A 216 19.07 1.39 20.41
CA ARG A 216 18.01 1.97 21.24
C ARG A 216 17.51 1.00 22.28
N GLU A 217 17.29 -0.25 21.87
CA GLU A 217 16.74 -1.26 22.73
C GLU A 217 17.33 -2.62 22.39
N VAL A 218 17.49 -3.44 23.42
CA VAL A 218 17.94 -4.83 23.33
C VAL A 218 17.07 -5.66 24.23
N THR A 219 16.56 -6.76 23.70
CA THR A 219 16.08 -7.89 24.50
C THR A 219 16.65 -9.19 23.93
N VAL A 220 17.36 -9.97 24.73
CA VAL A 220 17.93 -11.27 24.33
C VAL A 220 17.62 -12.30 25.40
N SER A 221 17.12 -13.46 24.98
CA SER A 221 16.81 -14.59 25.85
C SER A 221 17.62 -15.81 25.42
N TYR A 222 18.16 -16.54 26.40
CA TYR A 222 18.92 -17.78 26.21
C TYR A 222 18.29 -18.92 27.00
N ALA A 223 17.96 -20.02 26.33
CA ALA A 223 17.48 -21.25 26.94
C ALA A 223 18.63 -22.27 27.06
N PRO A 224 19.13 -22.59 28.28
CA PRO A 224 20.25 -23.52 28.46
C PRO A 224 19.94 -24.96 28.04
N GLY A 225 18.66 -25.35 28.04
CA GLY A 225 18.23 -26.72 27.76
C GLY A 225 18.55 -27.18 26.33
N ASP A 226 18.28 -26.33 25.34
CA ASP A 226 18.54 -26.57 23.92
C ASP A 226 19.59 -25.64 23.31
N GLY A 227 20.12 -24.68 24.10
CA GLY A 227 21.09 -23.69 23.65
C GLY A 227 20.49 -22.62 22.72
N ARG A 228 19.15 -22.49 22.68
CA ARG A 228 18.47 -21.53 21.82
C ARG A 228 18.66 -20.09 22.34
N VAL A 229 18.89 -19.17 21.42
CA VAL A 229 18.96 -17.73 21.66
C VAL A 229 17.86 -17.09 20.83
N THR A 230 16.98 -16.32 21.47
CA THR A 230 15.99 -15.49 20.81
C THR A 230 16.16 -14.04 21.23
N GLY A 231 15.71 -13.08 20.44
CA GLY A 231 15.82 -11.70 20.86
C GLY A 231 15.31 -10.70 19.85
N GLU A 232 15.38 -9.44 20.24
CA GLU A 232 14.97 -8.30 19.45
C GLU A 232 15.91 -7.13 19.75
N LEU A 233 16.34 -6.42 18.71
CA LEU A 233 17.17 -5.22 18.79
C LEU A 233 16.45 -4.10 18.06
N GLU A 234 16.39 -2.91 18.65
CA GLU A 234 16.01 -1.69 17.94
C GLU A 234 17.25 -0.81 17.76
N VAL A 235 17.54 -0.41 16.53
CA VAL A 235 18.72 0.37 16.16
C VAL A 235 18.30 1.61 15.38
N ASP A 236 18.64 2.79 15.86
CA ASP A 236 18.61 4.01 15.05
C ASP A 236 19.77 3.94 14.06
N LEU A 237 19.46 3.90 12.76
CA LEU A 237 20.46 3.91 11.71
C LEU A 237 20.89 5.34 11.40
N ALA A 238 19.93 6.23 11.12
CA ALA A 238 20.21 7.61 10.73
C ALA A 238 19.07 8.56 11.09
N GLN A 239 19.39 9.82 11.42
CA GLN A 239 18.37 10.87 11.53
C GLN A 239 17.81 11.27 10.17
N GLU A 240 18.67 11.33 9.15
CA GLU A 240 18.32 11.63 7.76
C GLU A 240 19.22 10.80 6.85
N TRP A 241 18.63 10.23 5.81
CA TRP A 241 19.27 9.42 4.81
C TRP A 241 18.75 9.80 3.43
N ARG A 242 19.59 10.52 2.69
CA ARG A 242 19.30 10.90 1.31
C ARG A 242 19.62 9.74 0.41
N LEU A 243 18.61 9.23 -0.27
CA LEU A 243 18.76 8.11 -1.19
C LEU A 243 19.01 8.63 -2.60
N LEU A 244 18.09 9.48 -3.09
CA LEU A 244 18.08 10.00 -4.45
C LEU A 244 17.55 11.45 -4.47
N ALA A 245 17.64 12.12 -5.62
CA ALA A 245 17.19 13.51 -5.75
C ALA A 245 15.70 13.64 -5.41
N GLY A 246 15.39 14.37 -4.34
CA GLY A 246 14.02 14.59 -3.86
C GLY A 246 13.43 13.45 -3.01
N VAL A 247 14.22 12.43 -2.64
CA VAL A 247 13.81 11.30 -1.81
C VAL A 247 14.71 11.17 -0.58
N THR A 248 14.12 11.37 0.59
CA THR A 248 14.83 11.32 1.87
C THR A 248 14.09 10.44 2.87
N LEU A 249 14.79 9.47 3.47
CA LEU A 249 14.30 8.79 4.67
C LEU A 249 14.79 9.53 5.90
N SER A 250 13.93 9.83 6.84
CA SER A 250 14.28 10.39 8.14
C SER A 250 13.92 9.41 9.25
N GLN A 251 14.57 9.56 10.42
CA GLN A 251 14.35 8.68 11.57
C GLN A 251 14.41 7.19 11.21
N VAL A 252 15.45 6.81 10.47
CA VAL A 252 15.59 5.44 9.97
C VAL A 252 15.96 4.53 11.12
N ARG A 253 15.11 3.54 11.39
CA ARG A 253 15.27 2.55 12.45
C ARG A 253 15.23 1.14 11.88
N ALA A 254 15.96 0.24 12.51
CA ALA A 254 15.94 -1.18 12.24
C ALA A 254 15.48 -1.94 13.49
N ARG A 255 14.45 -2.77 13.32
CA ARG A 255 14.04 -3.78 14.29
C ARG A 255 14.57 -5.13 13.83
N ILE A 256 15.47 -5.73 14.60
CA ILE A 256 16.15 -6.98 14.26
C ILE A 256 15.69 -8.05 15.23
N ALA A 257 14.88 -9.00 14.77
CA ALA A 257 14.55 -10.18 15.56
C ALA A 257 15.59 -11.30 15.32
N LEU A 258 15.90 -12.03 16.38
CA LEU A 258 16.89 -13.09 16.47
C LEU A 258 16.22 -14.40 16.88
N ASP A 259 16.51 -15.49 16.17
CA ASP A 259 16.16 -16.86 16.56
C ASP A 259 17.25 -17.84 16.10
N SER A 260 18.02 -18.37 17.05
CA SER A 260 19.12 -19.28 16.73
C SER A 260 18.66 -20.64 16.22
N ALA A 261 17.41 -21.06 16.45
CA ALA A 261 16.89 -22.34 15.97
C ALA A 261 16.70 -22.37 14.46
N ALA A 262 16.43 -21.21 13.84
CA ALA A 262 16.21 -21.10 12.41
C ALA A 262 17.53 -20.93 11.59
N ARG A 263 18.69 -21.08 12.25
CA ARG A 263 20.04 -20.94 11.66
C ARG A 263 20.45 -22.03 10.66
N GLN A 264 19.61 -23.01 10.34
CA GLN A 264 20.03 -24.11 9.45
C GLN A 264 20.41 -23.67 8.02
N ASN A 265 20.02 -22.46 7.55
CA ASN A 265 20.27 -21.99 6.18
C ASN A 265 20.85 -20.57 6.07
N GLY A 266 21.77 -20.16 6.96
CA GLY A 266 22.60 -18.95 6.80
C GLY A 266 21.91 -17.59 6.99
N LEU A 267 20.59 -17.49 6.76
CA LEU A 267 19.77 -16.29 6.94
C LEU A 267 18.55 -16.52 7.85
N GLY A 268 18.17 -17.78 8.09
CA GLY A 268 16.85 -18.12 8.64
C GLY A 268 16.58 -17.66 10.07
N GLY A 269 17.60 -17.23 10.82
CA GLY A 269 17.48 -16.83 12.22
C GLY A 269 17.48 -15.33 12.49
N LEU A 270 17.46 -14.48 11.45
CA LEU A 270 17.45 -13.03 11.57
C LEU A 270 16.34 -12.47 10.68
N SER A 271 15.38 -11.76 11.27
CA SER A 271 14.42 -10.95 10.51
C SER A 271 14.66 -9.48 10.81
N VAL A 272 14.84 -8.67 9.78
CA VAL A 272 14.99 -7.23 9.94
C VAL A 272 13.82 -6.50 9.31
N GLU A 273 13.18 -5.66 10.09
CA GLU A 273 12.17 -4.72 9.65
C GLU A 273 12.76 -3.33 9.77
N LEU A 274 12.79 -2.58 8.67
CA LEU A 274 13.22 -1.19 8.68
C LEU A 274 11.99 -0.30 8.75
N SER A 275 12.03 0.72 9.59
CA SER A 275 11.02 1.77 9.64
C SER A 275 11.67 3.14 9.46
N ALA A 276 10.96 4.06 8.83
CA ALA A 276 11.46 5.41 8.58
C ALA A 276 10.30 6.36 8.32
N HIS A 277 10.61 7.65 8.25
CA HIS A 277 9.74 8.67 7.70
C HIS A 277 10.25 9.08 6.32
N LEU A 278 9.55 8.65 5.28
CA LEU A 278 9.89 8.98 3.89
C LEU A 278 9.34 10.35 3.53
N SER A 279 10.20 11.21 2.97
CA SER A 279 9.83 12.47 2.32
C SER A 279 10.02 12.37 0.80
N VAL A 280 8.94 12.53 0.04
CA VAL A 280 8.94 12.61 -1.44
C VAL A 280 8.15 13.82 -1.89
N GLY A 281 8.79 14.77 -2.57
CA GLY A 281 8.11 15.97 -3.09
C GLY A 281 7.41 16.81 -1.99
N GLY A 282 7.93 16.77 -0.76
CA GLY A 282 7.35 17.48 0.39
C GLY A 282 6.25 16.71 1.14
N LEU A 283 5.89 15.50 0.71
CA LEU A 283 4.98 14.63 1.46
C LEU A 283 5.75 13.70 2.40
N GLU A 284 5.24 13.53 3.62
CA GLU A 284 5.84 12.68 4.65
C GLU A 284 4.95 11.50 5.01
N SER A 285 5.53 10.29 5.05
CA SER A 285 4.84 9.07 5.51
C SER A 285 5.76 8.29 6.45
N ALA A 286 5.21 7.74 7.53
CA ALA A 286 5.85 6.59 8.16
C ALA A 286 5.84 5.43 7.15
N VAL A 287 6.96 4.75 6.99
CA VAL A 287 7.12 3.64 6.06
C VAL A 287 7.79 2.46 6.75
N THR A 288 7.39 1.26 6.35
CA THR A 288 8.17 0.04 6.56
C THR A 288 8.93 -0.27 5.29
N VAL A 289 10.21 -0.62 5.39
CA VAL A 289 11.06 -0.95 4.23
C VAL A 289 11.27 -2.46 4.20
N ASP A 290 10.79 -3.06 3.12
CA ASP A 290 10.92 -4.48 2.83
C ASP A 290 12.33 -4.79 2.32
N LEU A 291 12.85 -5.92 2.80
CA LEU A 291 14.23 -6.33 2.60
C LEU A 291 14.28 -7.73 1.98
N PRO A 292 15.24 -8.00 1.07
CA PRO A 292 16.36 -7.15 0.64
C PRO A 292 16.00 -6.16 -0.48
N ALA A 293 14.75 -6.15 -0.97
CA ALA A 293 14.32 -5.35 -2.11
C ALA A 293 14.57 -3.84 -1.93
N LEU A 294 14.60 -3.36 -0.68
CA LEU A 294 14.62 -1.93 -0.32
C LEU A 294 13.40 -1.22 -0.89
N THR A 295 12.22 -1.81 -0.65
CA THR A 295 10.94 -1.24 -1.07
C THR A 295 10.26 -0.63 0.15
N ALA A 296 10.02 0.69 0.12
CA ALA A 296 9.32 1.38 1.20
C ALA A 296 7.81 1.35 0.98
N HIS A 297 7.06 0.93 1.99
CA HIS A 297 5.60 0.85 2.02
C HIS A 297 5.05 1.79 3.08
N GLY A 298 4.05 2.61 2.75
CA GLY A 298 3.42 3.49 3.74
C GLY A 298 2.04 3.97 3.33
N GLU A 299 1.40 4.69 4.24
CA GLU A 299 0.14 5.39 4.00
C GLU A 299 0.35 6.90 4.14
N LEU A 300 0.02 7.64 3.09
CA LEU A 300 -0.01 9.10 3.13
C LEU A 300 -1.39 9.56 3.60
N THR A 301 -1.39 10.45 4.61
CA THR A 301 -2.62 11.05 5.15
C THR A 301 -3.19 12.15 4.27
N ASP A 302 -2.36 12.78 3.43
CA ASP A 302 -2.76 13.74 2.40
C ASP A 302 -1.83 13.60 1.18
N GLY A 303 -2.40 13.66 -0.02
CA GLY A 303 -1.69 13.57 -1.28
C GLY A 303 -1.69 14.87 -2.10
N ALA A 304 -2.38 15.93 -1.65
CA ALA A 304 -2.62 17.13 -2.46
C ALA A 304 -1.34 17.74 -3.06
N GLY A 305 -0.23 17.72 -2.31
CA GLY A 305 1.08 18.20 -2.76
C GLY A 305 1.65 17.47 -3.98
N LEU A 306 1.38 16.16 -4.15
CA LEU A 306 1.81 15.42 -5.35
C LEU A 306 1.13 15.90 -6.63
N PHE A 307 -0.06 16.48 -6.49
CA PHE A 307 -0.91 16.85 -7.61
C PHE A 307 -0.89 18.34 -7.94
N GLU A 308 -0.32 19.18 -7.08
CA GLU A 308 -0.39 20.64 -7.20
C GLU A 308 0.08 21.15 -8.57
N HIS A 309 1.12 20.53 -9.12
CA HIS A 309 1.71 20.92 -10.41
C HIS A 309 1.31 20.01 -11.57
N THR A 310 1.10 18.72 -11.30
CA THR A 310 0.90 17.71 -12.34
C THR A 310 -0.56 17.45 -12.63
N ALA A 311 -1.43 17.45 -11.61
CA ALA A 311 -2.87 17.28 -11.74
C ALA A 311 -3.70 18.10 -10.73
N PRO A 312 -3.69 19.44 -10.81
CA PRO A 312 -4.33 20.32 -9.82
C PRO A 312 -5.82 20.04 -9.59
N ASP A 313 -6.50 19.48 -10.58
CA ASP A 313 -7.93 19.13 -10.50
C ASP A 313 -8.18 17.97 -9.53
N ILE A 314 -7.21 17.06 -9.37
CA ILE A 314 -7.24 15.98 -8.37
C ILE A 314 -7.09 16.57 -6.96
N GLY A 315 -6.08 17.44 -6.77
CA GLY A 315 -5.82 18.05 -5.45
C GLY A 315 -7.01 18.84 -4.89
N LYS A 316 -7.84 19.44 -5.76
CA LYS A 316 -9.04 20.20 -5.35
C LYS A 316 -10.23 19.33 -4.93
N ASN A 317 -10.31 18.08 -5.39
CA ASN A 317 -11.47 17.20 -5.16
C ASN A 317 -11.30 16.25 -3.97
N GLY A 318 -10.17 16.34 -3.26
CA GLY A 318 -9.90 15.58 -2.05
C GLY A 318 -9.49 14.13 -2.32
N LEU A 319 -8.37 13.71 -1.73
CA LEU A 319 -7.88 12.34 -1.78
C LEU A 319 -8.13 11.66 -0.44
N GLY A 320 -8.49 10.38 -0.50
CA GLY A 320 -8.51 9.54 0.68
C GLY A 320 -7.10 9.17 1.12
N ARG A 321 -6.99 8.14 1.96
CA ARG A 321 -5.70 7.53 2.27
C ARG A 321 -5.06 7.00 0.99
N LEU A 322 -3.78 7.31 0.81
CA LEU A 322 -3.01 6.82 -0.32
C LEU A 322 -2.01 5.77 0.16
N SER A 323 -2.05 4.59 -0.44
CA SER A 323 -1.00 3.59 -0.32
C SER A 323 0.19 4.01 -1.18
N PHE A 324 1.37 3.93 -0.59
CA PHE A 324 2.62 4.33 -1.23
C PHE A 324 3.58 3.15 -1.29
N LEU A 325 4.25 3.00 -2.43
CA LEU A 325 5.32 2.03 -2.67
C LEU A 325 6.49 2.74 -3.37
N CYS A 326 7.70 2.66 -2.84
CA CYS A 326 8.90 3.19 -3.49
C CYS A 326 10.02 2.18 -3.55
N ASP A 327 10.56 1.98 -4.75
CA ASP A 327 11.86 1.36 -4.95
C ASP A 327 12.95 2.38 -4.61
N LEU A 328 13.63 2.17 -3.48
CA LEU A 328 14.66 3.09 -2.99
C LEU A 328 15.95 3.03 -3.82
N ARG A 329 16.16 1.97 -4.61
CA ARG A 329 17.36 1.80 -5.47
C ARG A 329 17.22 2.63 -6.74
N GLU A 330 16.04 2.58 -7.37
CA GLU A 330 15.74 3.34 -8.58
C GLU A 330 15.20 4.74 -8.29
N GLY A 331 14.66 4.96 -7.09
CA GLY A 331 13.91 6.18 -6.73
C GLY A 331 12.59 6.29 -7.44
N ALA A 332 12.14 5.18 -8.04
CA ALA A 332 10.85 5.07 -8.65
C ALA A 332 9.81 4.83 -7.56
N PHE A 333 8.68 5.52 -7.65
CA PHE A 333 7.58 5.37 -6.71
C PHE A 333 6.26 5.19 -7.43
N VAL A 334 5.34 4.56 -6.72
CA VAL A 334 3.95 4.34 -7.10
C VAL A 334 3.08 4.74 -5.92
N VAL A 335 2.13 5.64 -6.15
CA VAL A 335 1.13 6.07 -5.17
C VAL A 335 -0.24 5.70 -5.69
N ALA A 336 -1.01 4.96 -4.90
CA ALA A 336 -2.35 4.52 -5.26
C ALA A 336 -3.35 4.93 -4.18
N GLY A 337 -4.55 5.32 -4.58
CA GLY A 337 -5.64 5.49 -3.63
C GLY A 337 -6.94 5.94 -4.26
N GLU A 338 -7.96 6.12 -3.42
CA GLU A 338 -9.32 6.44 -3.85
C GLU A 338 -9.58 7.94 -3.79
N LEU A 339 -10.35 8.45 -4.76
CA LEU A 339 -10.84 9.82 -4.72
C LEU A 339 -12.09 9.90 -3.85
N LEU A 340 -12.16 10.94 -3.00
CA LEU A 340 -13.30 11.16 -2.11
C LEU A 340 -14.52 11.71 -2.85
N SER A 341 -14.30 12.36 -4.00
CA SER A 341 -15.34 12.95 -4.83
C SER A 341 -15.14 12.56 -6.30
N PRO A 342 -16.22 12.31 -7.06
CA PRO A 342 -16.11 12.05 -8.50
C PRO A 342 -15.50 13.24 -9.23
N LEU A 343 -14.37 13.02 -9.91
CA LEU A 343 -13.76 13.98 -10.82
C LEU A 343 -14.44 13.92 -12.19
N GLU A 344 -14.75 15.08 -12.76
CA GLU A 344 -15.10 15.16 -14.18
C GLU A 344 -13.82 15.23 -15.02
N THR A 345 -13.58 14.19 -15.82
CA THR A 345 -12.38 14.05 -16.65
C THR A 345 -12.75 14.15 -18.11
N ALA A 346 -12.10 15.03 -18.87
CA ALA A 346 -12.39 15.27 -20.29
C ALA A 346 -13.87 15.66 -20.57
N GLY A 347 -14.56 16.27 -19.59
CA GLY A 347 -16.00 16.58 -19.69
C GLY A 347 -16.92 15.37 -19.45
N VAL A 348 -16.39 14.32 -18.83
CA VAL A 348 -17.09 13.06 -18.57
C VAL A 348 -17.00 12.74 -17.08
N ARG A 349 -18.15 12.46 -16.47
CA ARG A 349 -18.21 12.01 -15.08
C ARG A 349 -17.87 10.52 -14.99
N ILE A 350 -16.83 10.18 -14.23
CA ILE A 350 -16.44 8.81 -13.91
C ILE A 350 -16.79 8.53 -12.44
N GLU A 351 -17.25 7.32 -12.11
CA GLU A 351 -17.56 6.86 -10.75
C GLU A 351 -16.47 5.92 -10.22
N ASP A 352 -16.47 5.64 -8.91
CA ASP A 352 -15.58 4.67 -8.23
C ASP A 352 -14.09 4.85 -8.61
N GLN A 353 -13.61 6.09 -8.49
CA GLN A 353 -12.32 6.48 -9.05
C GLN A 353 -11.15 6.12 -8.13
N THR A 354 -10.17 5.45 -8.71
CA THR A 354 -8.85 5.22 -8.14
C THR A 354 -7.81 6.01 -8.91
N VAL A 355 -6.85 6.58 -8.19
CA VAL A 355 -5.71 7.31 -8.74
C VAL A 355 -4.49 6.43 -8.62
N LEU A 356 -3.70 6.39 -9.68
CA LEU A 356 -2.37 5.82 -9.70
C LEU A 356 -1.40 6.90 -10.17
N VAL A 357 -0.41 7.21 -9.35
CA VAL A 357 0.70 8.09 -9.71
C VAL A 357 1.96 7.26 -9.75
N SER A 358 2.73 7.38 -10.82
CA SER A 358 4.05 6.75 -10.91
C SER A 358 5.07 7.75 -11.39
N GLY A 359 6.29 7.70 -10.86
CA GLY A 359 7.36 8.61 -11.27
C GLY A 359 8.64 8.39 -10.47
N GLY A 360 9.56 9.34 -10.57
CA GLY A 360 10.81 9.35 -9.80
C GLY A 360 12.02 8.77 -10.56
N GLY A 361 13.21 9.00 -10.00
CA GLY A 361 14.48 8.75 -10.70
C GLY A 361 14.59 9.59 -11.97
N ASP A 362 14.83 8.93 -13.11
CA ASP A 362 14.85 9.55 -14.44
C ASP A 362 13.46 9.53 -15.14
N ARG A 363 12.41 9.01 -14.49
CA ARG A 363 11.08 8.88 -15.07
C ARG A 363 10.24 10.13 -14.82
N ALA A 364 9.55 10.59 -15.86
CA ALA A 364 8.55 11.64 -15.73
C ALA A 364 7.40 11.17 -14.82
N LEU A 365 6.77 12.12 -14.14
CA LEU A 365 5.60 11.83 -13.31
C LEU A 365 4.40 11.60 -14.21
N GLU A 366 3.84 10.40 -14.14
CA GLU A 366 2.66 9.96 -14.85
C GLU A 366 1.50 9.83 -13.86
N VAL A 367 0.32 10.34 -14.27
CA VAL A 367 -0.90 10.26 -13.48
C VAL A 367 -1.96 9.54 -14.30
N ALA A 368 -2.46 8.44 -13.74
CA ALA A 368 -3.56 7.67 -14.29
C ALA A 368 -4.73 7.62 -13.31
N LEU A 369 -5.94 7.54 -13.85
CA LEU A 369 -7.17 7.25 -13.12
C LEU A 369 -7.77 5.97 -13.67
N ALA A 370 -8.33 5.15 -12.81
CA ALA A 370 -9.21 4.06 -13.21
C ALA A 370 -10.55 4.23 -12.50
N GLY A 371 -11.65 3.92 -13.18
CA GLY A 371 -12.98 4.02 -12.58
C GLY A 371 -14.04 3.39 -13.47
N THR A 372 -15.29 3.79 -13.22
CA THR A 372 -16.46 3.28 -13.93
C THR A 372 -17.16 4.40 -14.70
N LEU A 373 -17.36 4.19 -15.99
CA LEU A 373 -18.19 5.02 -16.85
C LEU A 373 -19.57 4.37 -17.00
N VAL A 374 -20.65 5.17 -16.93
CA VAL A 374 -22.02 4.70 -17.14
C VAL A 374 -22.55 5.20 -18.48
N VAL A 375 -22.83 4.29 -19.42
CA VAL A 375 -23.37 4.60 -20.76
C VAL A 375 -24.65 3.80 -20.99
N GLY A 376 -25.79 4.49 -21.16
CA GLY A 376 -27.09 3.83 -21.34
C GLY A 376 -27.50 2.92 -20.17
N GLY A 377 -26.98 3.16 -18.97
CA GLY A 377 -27.15 2.28 -17.79
C GLY A 377 -26.14 1.12 -17.71
N THR A 378 -25.29 0.93 -18.71
CA THR A 378 -24.20 -0.05 -18.69
C THR A 378 -23.00 0.52 -17.95
N ARG A 379 -22.48 -0.20 -16.95
CA ARG A 379 -21.24 0.16 -16.22
C ARG A 379 -20.03 -0.42 -16.94
N ILE A 380 -19.06 0.41 -17.27
CA ILE A 380 -17.91 0.06 -18.10
C ILE A 380 -16.63 0.55 -17.40
N GLY A 381 -15.59 -0.28 -17.37
CA GLY A 381 -14.28 0.14 -16.86
C GLY A 381 -13.65 1.19 -17.76
N VAL A 382 -13.13 2.27 -17.18
CA VAL A 382 -12.44 3.35 -17.89
C VAL A 382 -11.07 3.59 -17.27
N LYS A 383 -10.09 3.84 -18.12
CA LYS A 383 -8.77 4.34 -17.73
C LYS A 383 -8.59 5.74 -18.29
N ALA A 384 -8.13 6.67 -17.46
CA ALA A 384 -7.75 8.00 -17.88
C ALA A 384 -6.26 8.21 -17.65
N VAL A 385 -5.56 8.86 -18.58
CA VAL A 385 -4.16 9.24 -18.43
C VAL A 385 -4.02 10.73 -18.67
N ARG A 386 -3.23 11.41 -17.84
CA ARG A 386 -3.00 12.84 -17.98
C ARG A 386 -1.81 13.13 -18.89
N SER A 387 -2.01 14.02 -19.84
CA SER A 387 -0.99 14.59 -20.71
C SER A 387 -0.84 16.09 -20.47
N ALA A 388 0.12 16.73 -21.16
CA ALA A 388 0.27 18.19 -21.14
C ALA A 388 -0.97 18.94 -21.67
N LEU A 389 -1.78 18.30 -22.53
CA LEU A 389 -3.01 18.88 -23.09
C LEU A 389 -4.27 18.59 -22.23
N GLY A 390 -4.15 17.75 -21.20
CA GLY A 390 -5.25 17.35 -20.32
C GLY A 390 -5.46 15.84 -20.25
N TRP A 391 -6.64 15.43 -19.78
CA TRP A 391 -7.02 14.03 -19.60
C TRP A 391 -7.43 13.37 -20.92
N GLY A 392 -6.78 12.26 -21.25
CA GLY A 392 -7.24 11.30 -22.25
C GLY A 392 -7.93 10.11 -21.59
N LEU A 393 -8.98 9.58 -22.20
CA LEU A 393 -9.76 8.43 -21.73
C LEU A 393 -9.59 7.26 -22.70
N THR A 394 -9.56 6.05 -22.16
CA THR A 394 -9.63 4.78 -22.91
C THR A 394 -10.65 3.87 -22.22
N VAL A 395 -11.56 3.32 -23.01
CA VAL A 395 -12.69 2.52 -22.55
C VAL A 395 -12.78 1.26 -23.39
N GLU A 396 -13.00 0.12 -22.73
CA GLU A 396 -13.21 -1.18 -23.36
C GLU A 396 -14.53 -1.77 -22.84
N ALA A 397 -15.41 -2.18 -23.76
CA ALA A 397 -16.72 -2.73 -23.43
C ALA A 397 -17.03 -3.96 -24.29
N ASP A 398 -17.42 -5.06 -23.64
CA ASP A 398 -17.78 -6.30 -24.34
C ASP A 398 -18.99 -6.12 -25.26
N ARG A 399 -19.99 -5.36 -24.80
CA ARG A 399 -21.24 -5.16 -25.53
C ARG A 399 -21.94 -3.87 -25.13
N ILE A 400 -22.38 -3.08 -26.11
CA ILE A 400 -23.15 -1.86 -25.88
C ILE A 400 -23.99 -1.46 -27.11
N ALA A 401 -25.17 -0.90 -26.90
CA ALA A 401 -26.00 -0.41 -28.00
C ALA A 401 -25.40 0.87 -28.59
N PHE A 402 -25.36 0.96 -29.92
CA PHE A 402 -24.77 2.10 -30.63
C PHE A 402 -25.50 3.41 -30.28
N ARG A 403 -26.83 3.37 -30.15
CA ARG A 403 -27.63 4.53 -29.71
C ARG A 403 -27.21 5.09 -28.35
N ASP A 404 -26.77 4.23 -27.42
CA ASP A 404 -26.41 4.65 -26.07
C ASP A 404 -25.06 5.38 -26.10
N ILE A 405 -24.13 4.92 -26.93
CA ILE A 405 -22.87 5.62 -27.21
C ILE A 405 -23.15 6.95 -27.89
N SER A 406 -24.03 6.97 -28.90
CA SER A 406 -24.38 8.19 -29.64
C SER A 406 -24.98 9.26 -28.73
N ALA A 407 -25.93 8.87 -27.86
CA ALA A 407 -26.51 9.79 -26.88
C ALA A 407 -25.46 10.29 -25.88
N TRP A 408 -24.52 9.42 -25.48
CA TRP A 408 -23.42 9.80 -24.62
C TRP A 408 -22.43 10.73 -25.31
N THR A 409 -22.06 10.50 -26.58
CA THR A 409 -21.18 11.42 -27.33
C THR A 409 -21.85 12.76 -27.57
N GLU A 410 -23.17 12.80 -27.74
CA GLU A 410 -23.90 14.07 -27.83
C GLU A 410 -23.75 14.89 -26.55
N GLN A 411 -23.88 14.25 -25.38
CA GLN A 411 -23.68 14.91 -24.08
C GLN A 411 -22.22 15.30 -23.84
N ALA A 412 -21.28 14.40 -24.14
CA ALA A 412 -19.86 14.60 -23.83
C ALA A 412 -19.14 15.50 -24.84
N MET A 413 -19.42 15.33 -26.13
CA MET A 413 -18.72 15.97 -27.26
C MET A 413 -19.56 17.06 -27.95
N GLY A 414 -20.85 17.19 -27.61
CA GLY A 414 -21.78 18.14 -28.25
C GLY A 414 -22.35 17.67 -29.59
N SER A 415 -22.07 16.43 -30.00
CA SER A 415 -22.61 15.84 -31.24
C SER A 415 -22.72 14.32 -31.15
N GLY A 416 -23.79 13.78 -31.73
CA GLY A 416 -24.05 12.34 -31.80
C GLY A 416 -23.31 11.64 -32.94
N LEU A 417 -23.39 10.31 -32.96
CA LEU A 417 -22.97 9.48 -34.08
C LEU A 417 -24.14 9.29 -35.06
N PRO A 418 -23.89 8.89 -36.32
CA PRO A 418 -24.95 8.78 -37.34
C PRO A 418 -26.10 7.85 -36.94
N ALA A 419 -27.34 8.37 -37.00
CA ALA A 419 -28.56 7.65 -36.63
C ALA A 419 -28.79 6.36 -37.43
N SER A 420 -28.26 6.28 -38.65
CA SER A 420 -28.28 5.08 -39.50
C SER A 420 -27.69 3.81 -38.85
N LEU A 421 -26.90 3.95 -37.78
CA LEU A 421 -26.26 2.86 -37.05
C LEU A 421 -26.91 2.57 -35.69
N ALA A 422 -27.95 3.32 -35.29
CA ALA A 422 -28.51 3.31 -33.93
C ALA A 422 -29.08 1.96 -33.48
N GLU A 423 -29.55 1.13 -34.41
CA GLU A 423 -30.10 -0.20 -34.13
C GLU A 423 -29.03 -1.24 -33.79
N LEU A 424 -27.75 -0.93 -34.05
CA LEU A 424 -26.66 -1.87 -33.85
C LEU A 424 -26.33 -2.04 -32.37
N THR A 425 -25.88 -3.25 -32.04
CA THR A 425 -25.21 -3.52 -30.77
C THR A 425 -23.76 -3.86 -31.07
N LEU A 426 -22.85 -2.96 -30.68
CA LEU A 426 -21.42 -3.16 -30.81
C LEU A 426 -20.94 -4.21 -29.80
N ARG A 427 -19.97 -5.00 -30.22
CA ARG A 427 -19.22 -5.98 -29.44
C ARG A 427 -17.73 -5.64 -29.52
N GLU A 428 -17.01 -5.94 -28.44
CA GLU A 428 -15.57 -5.65 -28.34
C GLU A 428 -15.28 -4.18 -28.69
N LEU A 429 -16.10 -3.28 -28.13
CA LEU A 429 -15.95 -1.86 -28.36
C LEU A 429 -14.72 -1.35 -27.60
N CYS A 430 -13.82 -0.69 -28.31
CA CYS A 430 -12.79 0.14 -27.72
C CYS A 430 -13.04 1.58 -28.17
N PHE A 431 -13.06 2.53 -27.25
CA PHE A 431 -13.07 3.94 -27.61
C PHE A 431 -12.15 4.77 -26.75
N GLU A 432 -11.66 5.85 -27.33
CA GLU A 432 -10.82 6.84 -26.69
C GLU A 432 -11.39 8.25 -26.84
N VAL A 433 -11.11 9.08 -25.84
CA VAL A 433 -11.34 10.53 -25.90
C VAL A 433 -10.03 11.20 -25.56
N VAL A 434 -9.40 11.87 -26.53
CA VAL A 434 -8.11 12.54 -26.31
C VAL A 434 -8.25 14.06 -26.49
N PRO A 435 -7.61 14.86 -25.62
CA PRO A 435 -7.60 16.30 -25.76
C PRO A 435 -6.71 16.71 -26.94
N THR A 436 -7.13 17.73 -27.68
CA THR A 436 -6.37 18.34 -28.78
C THR A 436 -6.15 19.82 -28.48
N PRO A 437 -5.20 20.50 -29.14
CA PRO A 437 -4.93 21.92 -28.88
C PRO A 437 -6.15 22.86 -29.04
N SER A 438 -7.11 22.49 -29.89
CA SER A 438 -8.32 23.28 -30.17
C SER A 438 -9.61 22.64 -29.65
N GLY A 439 -9.56 21.45 -29.03
CA GLY A 439 -10.76 20.73 -28.61
C GLY A 439 -10.48 19.31 -28.14
N ARG A 440 -11.23 18.34 -28.66
CA ARG A 440 -11.19 16.93 -28.28
C ARG A 440 -11.43 16.05 -29.49
N LEU A 441 -10.89 14.83 -29.43
CA LEU A 441 -11.10 13.79 -30.42
C LEU A 441 -11.69 12.58 -29.72
N PHE A 442 -12.87 12.16 -30.17
CA PHE A 442 -13.42 10.84 -29.86
C PHE A 442 -13.12 9.90 -31.03
N ALA A 443 -12.64 8.70 -30.73
CA ALA A 443 -12.47 7.63 -31.70
C ALA A 443 -12.94 6.31 -31.09
N ALA A 444 -13.79 5.58 -31.80
CA ALA A 444 -14.34 4.31 -31.37
C ALA A 444 -14.19 3.26 -32.46
N ALA A 445 -13.94 2.02 -32.06
CA ALA A 445 -13.92 0.87 -32.94
C ALA A 445 -14.66 -0.30 -32.28
N GLY A 446 -15.45 -1.04 -33.05
CA GLY A 446 -16.16 -2.22 -32.54
C GLY A 446 -16.78 -3.05 -33.66
N SER A 447 -17.22 -4.26 -33.33
CA SER A 447 -17.88 -5.14 -34.30
C SER A 447 -19.37 -5.27 -34.03
N ALA A 448 -20.19 -5.39 -35.07
CA ALA A 448 -21.64 -5.61 -34.95
C ALA A 448 -22.11 -6.64 -35.94
N GLU A 449 -23.29 -7.20 -35.68
CA GLU A 449 -24.04 -7.96 -36.66
C GLU A 449 -25.17 -7.07 -37.18
N PHE A 450 -25.22 -6.85 -38.49
CA PHE A 450 -26.27 -6.05 -39.10
C PHE A 450 -27.54 -6.89 -39.24
N PRO A 451 -28.71 -6.35 -38.83
CA PRO A 451 -30.00 -7.00 -39.06
C PRO A 451 -30.43 -6.80 -40.52
N LEU A 452 -29.76 -7.48 -41.46
CA LEU A 452 -30.13 -7.38 -42.88
C LEU A 452 -31.36 -8.25 -43.21
N PRO A 453 -32.20 -7.83 -44.18
CA PRO A 453 -33.31 -8.62 -44.71
C PRO A 453 -32.92 -10.04 -45.17
N ALA A 454 -33.90 -10.94 -45.23
CA ALA A 454 -33.81 -12.26 -45.88
C ALA A 454 -32.76 -13.26 -45.32
N GLY A 455 -32.33 -13.09 -44.06
CA GLY A 455 -31.44 -14.05 -43.39
C GLY A 455 -29.97 -13.96 -43.79
N LEU A 456 -29.57 -12.86 -44.42
CA LEU A 456 -28.17 -12.55 -44.71
C LEU A 456 -27.40 -12.31 -43.41
N ARG A 457 -26.29 -13.03 -43.22
CA ARG A 457 -25.38 -12.78 -42.10
C ARG A 457 -24.34 -11.76 -42.52
N ALA A 458 -24.42 -10.59 -41.90
CA ALA A 458 -23.55 -9.48 -42.17
C ALA A 458 -22.84 -9.06 -40.88
N ARG A 459 -21.53 -9.27 -40.82
CA ARG A 459 -20.72 -8.79 -39.72
C ARG A 459 -20.02 -7.52 -40.15
N ALA A 460 -20.13 -6.46 -39.36
CA ALA A 460 -19.40 -5.23 -39.60
C ALA A 460 -18.32 -5.00 -38.55
N HIS A 461 -17.23 -4.39 -38.99
CA HIS A 461 -16.25 -3.73 -38.14
C HIS A 461 -16.39 -2.24 -38.41
N LEU A 462 -16.73 -1.48 -37.38
CA LEU A 462 -17.05 -0.07 -37.48
C LEU A 462 -15.97 0.74 -36.76
N THR A 463 -15.60 1.85 -37.37
CA THR A 463 -14.76 2.89 -36.78
C THR A 463 -15.51 4.21 -36.86
N ALA A 464 -15.66 4.89 -35.73
CA ALA A 464 -16.33 6.17 -35.63
C ALA A 464 -15.40 7.22 -35.02
N ARG A 465 -15.49 8.45 -35.51
CA ARG A 465 -14.65 9.57 -35.09
C ARG A 465 -15.48 10.85 -34.98
N ILE A 466 -15.28 11.59 -33.89
CA ILE A 466 -15.82 12.95 -33.73
C ILE A 466 -14.66 13.85 -33.33
N SER A 467 -14.39 14.88 -34.13
CA SER A 467 -13.37 15.89 -33.82
C SER A 467 -14.05 17.21 -33.49
N THR A 468 -13.83 17.75 -32.29
CA THR A 468 -14.32 19.06 -31.86
C THR A 468 -13.20 20.09 -31.94
N GLY A 469 -13.54 21.34 -32.27
CA GLY A 469 -12.59 22.45 -32.43
C GLY A 469 -13.27 23.81 -32.40
N ASP A 470 -12.65 24.83 -33.00
CA ASP A 470 -13.22 26.19 -33.13
C ASP A 470 -14.41 26.29 -34.10
N GLY A 471 -14.83 25.17 -34.69
CA GLY A 471 -15.91 25.07 -35.67
C GLY A 471 -16.90 23.95 -35.34
N PRO A 472 -17.86 23.67 -36.25
CA PRO A 472 -18.77 22.54 -36.08
C PRO A 472 -17.98 21.22 -36.02
N SER A 473 -18.48 20.28 -35.23
CA SER A 473 -17.87 18.95 -35.09
C SER A 473 -17.77 18.24 -36.44
N ASP A 474 -16.61 17.67 -36.76
CA ASP A 474 -16.44 16.79 -37.93
C ASP A 474 -16.65 15.35 -37.49
N ILE A 475 -17.60 14.69 -38.14
CA ILE A 475 -18.06 13.34 -37.82
C ILE A 475 -17.70 12.44 -38.98
N GLU A 476 -17.12 11.29 -38.67
CA GLU A 476 -16.80 10.26 -39.65
C GLU A 476 -17.14 8.89 -39.05
N ALA A 477 -17.91 8.08 -39.77
CA ALA A 477 -18.19 6.72 -39.39
C ALA A 477 -18.01 5.81 -40.62
N THR A 478 -16.98 4.99 -40.56
CA THR A 478 -16.53 4.10 -41.62
C THR A 478 -16.39 2.68 -41.10
N GLY A 479 -16.11 1.72 -41.97
CA GLY A 479 -15.89 0.35 -41.54
C GLY A 479 -15.77 -0.63 -42.70
N SER A 480 -15.76 -1.91 -42.36
CA SER A 480 -15.94 -2.98 -43.34
C SER A 480 -17.18 -3.82 -43.01
N LEU A 481 -17.94 -4.15 -44.04
CA LEU A 481 -19.10 -5.04 -43.97
C LEU A 481 -18.74 -6.35 -44.63
N LEU A 482 -18.69 -7.43 -43.85
CA LEU A 482 -18.45 -8.78 -44.32
C LEU A 482 -19.78 -9.50 -44.52
N LEU A 483 -20.09 -9.84 -45.77
CA LEU A 483 -21.25 -10.66 -46.14
C LEU A 483 -20.81 -12.10 -46.35
N GLY A 484 -21.52 -13.04 -45.71
CA GLY A 484 -21.32 -14.47 -45.88
C GLY A 484 -22.45 -15.14 -46.65
N GLY A 485 -22.11 -15.79 -47.77
CA GLY A 485 -23.03 -16.62 -48.56
C GLY A 485 -22.85 -18.14 -48.34
N PRO A 486 -23.66 -18.99 -49.01
CA PRO A 486 -23.42 -20.43 -49.04
C PRO A 486 -22.06 -20.77 -49.68
N GLN A 487 -21.39 -21.84 -49.23
CA GLN A 487 -20.09 -22.32 -49.74
C GLN A 487 -18.88 -21.37 -49.54
N SER A 488 -18.76 -20.74 -48.37
CA SER A 488 -17.56 -19.97 -47.96
C SER A 488 -17.21 -18.75 -48.84
N SER A 489 -18.14 -18.28 -49.70
CA SER A 489 -17.96 -17.02 -50.42
C SER A 489 -18.11 -15.85 -49.44
N LEU A 490 -17.06 -15.06 -49.29
CA LEU A 490 -17.02 -13.85 -48.47
C LEU A 490 -16.89 -12.63 -49.38
N MET A 491 -17.70 -11.61 -49.11
CA MET A 491 -17.58 -10.30 -49.74
C MET A 491 -17.37 -9.26 -48.66
N GLU A 492 -16.24 -8.57 -48.71
CA GLU A 492 -15.93 -7.45 -47.84
C GLU A 492 -16.20 -6.14 -48.58
N LEU A 493 -17.05 -5.30 -48.02
CA LEU A 493 -17.42 -4.00 -48.57
C LEU A 493 -16.95 -2.88 -47.64
N ASP A 494 -16.41 -1.81 -48.21
CA ASP A 494 -16.06 -0.59 -47.47
C ASP A 494 -17.34 0.17 -47.10
N LEU A 495 -17.66 0.25 -45.81
CA LEU A 495 -18.82 0.92 -45.26
C LEU A 495 -18.50 2.38 -44.94
N VAL A 496 -19.38 3.28 -45.35
CA VAL A 496 -19.36 4.71 -45.02
C VAL A 496 -20.78 5.13 -44.65
N ALA A 497 -20.96 5.53 -43.39
CA ALA A 497 -22.18 6.20 -42.97
C ALA A 497 -22.11 7.69 -43.31
N ASP A 498 -23.27 8.30 -43.53
CA ASP A 498 -23.34 9.74 -43.76
C ASP A 498 -22.83 10.51 -42.52
N LYS A 499 -22.21 11.67 -42.76
CA LYS A 499 -21.62 12.50 -41.72
C LYS A 499 -22.67 13.25 -40.91
N ASP A 500 -23.84 13.48 -41.49
CA ASP A 500 -24.96 14.12 -40.79
C ASP A 500 -25.48 13.17 -39.68
N PRO A 501 -25.47 13.58 -38.40
CA PRO A 501 -25.94 12.73 -37.31
C PRO A 501 -27.41 12.32 -37.45
N ASP A 502 -28.23 13.12 -38.14
CA ASP A 502 -29.64 12.83 -38.40
C ASP A 502 -29.86 11.91 -39.62
N ALA A 503 -28.80 11.61 -40.38
CA ALA A 503 -28.92 10.76 -41.55
C ALA A 503 -29.21 9.30 -41.18
N THR A 504 -30.23 8.75 -41.83
CA THR A 504 -30.73 7.39 -41.61
C THR A 504 -30.19 6.38 -42.62
N SER A 505 -29.27 6.78 -43.50
CA SER A 505 -28.69 5.89 -44.52
C SER A 505 -27.18 5.74 -44.41
N TRP A 506 -26.68 4.56 -44.74
CA TRP A 506 -25.27 4.28 -44.96
C TRP A 506 -25.07 3.61 -46.31
N THR A 507 -23.83 3.67 -46.82
CA THR A 507 -23.42 3.03 -48.06
C THR A 507 -22.27 2.08 -47.82
N ALA A 508 -22.28 0.89 -48.42
CA ALA A 508 -21.14 -0.02 -48.44
C ALA A 508 -20.75 -0.36 -49.87
N THR A 509 -19.48 -0.27 -50.23
CA THR A 509 -19.01 -0.43 -51.61
C THR A 509 -17.94 -1.49 -51.73
N TRP A 510 -18.04 -2.28 -52.79
CA TRP A 510 -17.01 -3.23 -53.19
C TRP A 510 -16.60 -2.94 -54.62
N THR A 511 -15.30 -2.96 -54.86
CA THR A 511 -14.71 -2.82 -56.20
C THR A 511 -14.26 -4.19 -56.69
N ALA A 512 -14.67 -4.52 -57.90
CA ALA A 512 -14.40 -5.82 -58.49
C ALA A 512 -12.97 -5.91 -59.00
N GLN A 513 -12.38 -7.10 -58.88
CA GLN A 513 -11.21 -7.46 -59.68
C GLN A 513 -11.61 -7.63 -61.14
N GLU A 514 -10.66 -7.43 -62.06
CA GLU A 514 -10.94 -7.39 -63.49
C GLU A 514 -11.57 -8.71 -63.98
N GLY A 515 -12.76 -8.63 -64.60
CA GLY A 515 -13.42 -9.78 -65.26
C GLY A 515 -14.49 -10.51 -64.44
N ILE A 516 -14.84 -10.07 -63.23
CA ILE A 516 -15.90 -10.69 -62.41
C ILE A 516 -17.28 -10.54 -63.09
N THR A 517 -18.04 -11.63 -63.15
CA THR A 517 -19.43 -11.63 -63.65
C THR A 517 -20.43 -11.16 -62.59
N LEU A 518 -21.61 -10.67 -63.01
CA LEU A 518 -22.68 -10.28 -62.08
C LEU A 518 -23.13 -11.45 -61.19
N ALA A 519 -23.17 -12.67 -61.74
CA ALA A 519 -23.55 -13.86 -60.98
C ALA A 519 -22.55 -14.18 -59.85
N GLU A 520 -21.26 -14.04 -60.11
CA GLU A 520 -20.20 -14.24 -59.11
C GLU A 520 -20.23 -13.14 -58.04
N ALA A 521 -20.42 -11.89 -58.44
CA ALA A 521 -20.51 -10.75 -57.52
C ALA A 521 -21.74 -10.82 -56.58
N LEU A 522 -22.86 -11.40 -57.05
CA LEU A 522 -24.09 -11.50 -56.28
C LEU A 522 -24.18 -12.78 -55.42
N ALA A 523 -23.33 -13.78 -55.63
CA ALA A 523 -23.41 -15.05 -54.89
C ALA A 523 -23.39 -14.88 -53.34
N PRO A 524 -22.56 -13.98 -52.75
CA PRO A 524 -22.54 -13.74 -51.30
C PRO A 524 -23.81 -13.05 -50.75
N LEU A 525 -24.63 -12.48 -51.62
CA LEU A 525 -25.85 -11.73 -51.30
C LEU A 525 -27.13 -12.56 -51.45
N LEU A 526 -27.02 -13.82 -51.89
CA LEU A 526 -28.15 -14.71 -52.05
C LEU A 526 -28.37 -15.56 -50.78
N PRO A 527 -29.63 -15.74 -50.33
CA PRO A 527 -29.93 -16.62 -49.21
C PRO A 527 -29.50 -18.06 -49.52
N ALA A 528 -29.09 -18.82 -48.50
CA ALA A 528 -28.58 -20.19 -48.65
C ALA A 528 -29.55 -21.18 -49.35
N THR A 529 -30.84 -20.85 -49.38
CA THR A 529 -31.92 -21.63 -50.02
C THR A 529 -32.27 -21.16 -51.44
N GLY A 530 -31.69 -20.06 -51.93
CA GLY A 530 -31.93 -19.55 -53.27
C GLY A 530 -31.19 -20.37 -54.33
N SER A 531 -31.89 -20.84 -55.37
CA SER A 531 -31.22 -21.40 -56.56
C SER A 531 -30.38 -20.29 -57.22
N PRO A 532 -29.10 -20.54 -57.54
CA PRO A 532 -28.18 -19.49 -57.92
C PRO A 532 -28.55 -19.06 -59.34
N THR A 533 -28.85 -17.78 -59.53
CA THR A 533 -28.57 -17.03 -60.77
C THR A 533 -29.07 -17.62 -62.10
N ALA A 534 -29.93 -18.65 -62.08
CA ALA A 534 -30.41 -19.39 -63.24
C ALA A 534 -31.39 -18.51 -64.02
N GLY A 535 -30.85 -17.67 -64.89
CA GLY A 535 -31.59 -16.66 -65.64
C GLY A 535 -31.00 -15.25 -65.56
N LEU A 536 -30.02 -14.99 -64.69
CA LEU A 536 -29.21 -13.78 -64.78
C LEU A 536 -28.25 -13.98 -65.97
N PRO A 537 -28.43 -13.24 -67.06
CA PRO A 537 -27.66 -13.51 -68.25
C PRO A 537 -26.19 -13.18 -68.00
N ASN A 538 -25.29 -14.08 -68.41
CA ASN A 538 -23.86 -13.80 -68.65
C ASN A 538 -23.64 -12.74 -69.78
N LEU A 539 -24.66 -11.94 -70.10
CA LEU A 539 -24.69 -10.94 -71.19
C LEU A 539 -24.38 -9.52 -70.69
N LEU A 540 -24.22 -9.33 -69.37
CA LEU A 540 -23.82 -8.03 -68.82
C LEU A 540 -22.29 -7.89 -68.82
N PRO A 541 -21.72 -6.69 -69.07
CA PRO A 541 -20.28 -6.48 -68.98
C PRO A 541 -19.75 -6.82 -67.58
N ALA A 542 -18.45 -7.06 -67.46
CA ALA A 542 -17.80 -7.29 -66.17
C ALA A 542 -18.20 -6.20 -65.16
N VAL A 543 -18.56 -6.62 -63.94
CA VAL A 543 -18.90 -5.72 -62.84
C VAL A 543 -17.64 -4.96 -62.45
N GLU A 544 -17.74 -3.65 -62.26
CA GLU A 544 -16.62 -2.83 -61.75
C GLU A 544 -16.83 -2.47 -60.28
N LYS A 545 -18.09 -2.27 -59.88
CA LYS A 545 -18.45 -1.84 -58.52
C LYS A 545 -19.81 -2.37 -58.12
N VAL A 546 -19.93 -2.82 -56.88
CA VAL A 546 -21.19 -3.07 -56.18
C VAL A 546 -21.33 -2.03 -55.07
N SER A 547 -22.48 -1.37 -55.00
CA SER A 547 -22.81 -0.44 -53.91
C SER A 547 -24.10 -0.90 -53.24
N LEU A 548 -24.04 -1.07 -51.93
CA LEU A 548 -25.19 -1.30 -51.06
C LEU A 548 -25.55 0.02 -50.40
N ARG A 549 -26.81 0.43 -50.49
CA ARG A 549 -27.36 1.52 -49.70
C ARG A 549 -28.43 0.97 -48.80
N TYR A 550 -28.22 1.08 -47.50
CA TYR A 550 -29.24 0.80 -46.51
C TYR A 550 -29.92 2.09 -46.08
N THR A 551 -31.22 2.05 -45.88
CA THR A 551 -31.98 3.10 -45.22
C THR A 551 -32.73 2.49 -44.06
N ALA A 552 -32.44 2.98 -42.85
CA ALA A 552 -33.07 2.51 -41.62
C ALA A 552 -34.58 2.76 -41.65
N PRO A 553 -35.38 1.90 -40.99
CA PRO A 553 -36.82 2.08 -40.90
C PRO A 553 -37.15 3.39 -40.18
N THR A 554 -38.16 4.11 -40.66
CA THR A 554 -38.63 5.35 -40.00
C THR A 554 -39.65 5.02 -38.92
N ALA A 555 -39.79 5.90 -37.92
CA ALA A 555 -40.82 5.77 -36.88
C ALA A 555 -42.26 5.74 -37.44
N ALA A 556 -42.45 6.12 -38.72
CA ALA A 556 -43.71 6.05 -39.44
C ALA A 556 -44.08 4.62 -39.92
N GLY A 557 -43.21 3.62 -39.67
CA GLY A 557 -43.48 2.21 -39.99
C GLY A 557 -42.99 1.79 -41.37
N ASP A 558 -42.09 2.55 -42.01
CA ASP A 558 -41.45 2.13 -43.27
C ASP A 558 -40.49 0.97 -43.02
N ALA A 559 -40.52 -0.05 -43.88
CA ALA A 559 -39.59 -1.18 -43.80
C ALA A 559 -38.16 -0.74 -44.16
N ALA A 560 -37.17 -1.40 -43.56
CA ALA A 560 -35.77 -1.22 -43.95
C ALA A 560 -35.59 -1.55 -45.43
N SER A 561 -34.80 -0.74 -46.15
CA SER A 561 -34.53 -0.99 -47.57
C SER A 561 -33.04 -1.14 -47.83
N LEU A 562 -32.69 -2.16 -48.64
CA LEU A 562 -31.34 -2.38 -49.13
C LEU A 562 -31.36 -2.26 -50.65
N VAL A 563 -30.75 -1.21 -51.17
CA VAL A 563 -30.61 -0.98 -52.62
C VAL A 563 -29.21 -1.37 -53.05
N LEU A 564 -29.13 -2.34 -53.96
CA LEU A 564 -27.90 -2.75 -54.60
C LEU A 564 -27.80 -2.13 -55.99
N THR A 565 -26.71 -1.41 -56.24
CA THR A 565 -26.36 -0.84 -57.54
C THR A 565 -25.08 -1.47 -58.06
N THR A 566 -25.09 -1.92 -59.31
CA THR A 566 -23.88 -2.38 -60.00
C THR A 566 -23.51 -1.46 -61.14
N ASP A 567 -22.27 -0.99 -61.18
CA ASP A 567 -21.70 -0.29 -62.32
C ASP A 567 -20.92 -1.26 -63.22
N THR A 568 -21.03 -1.08 -64.53
CA THR A 568 -20.38 -1.90 -65.57
C THR A 568 -19.56 -1.02 -66.51
N ARG A 569 -18.57 -1.60 -67.20
CA ARG A 569 -17.70 -0.92 -68.20
C ARG A 569 -18.43 -0.09 -69.26
N GLN A 570 -19.70 -0.38 -69.52
CA GLN A 570 -20.53 0.31 -70.52
C GLN A 570 -21.48 1.36 -69.90
N GLN A 571 -21.28 1.73 -68.63
CA GLN A 571 -22.17 2.61 -67.85
C GLN A 571 -23.61 2.08 -67.70
N ALA A 572 -23.86 0.80 -67.97
CA ALA A 572 -25.14 0.19 -67.66
C ALA A 572 -25.24 -0.04 -66.15
N ARG A 573 -26.33 0.45 -65.55
CA ARG A 573 -26.66 0.28 -64.12
C ARG A 573 -27.75 -0.76 -63.96
N ALA A 574 -27.52 -1.75 -63.10
CA ALA A 574 -28.59 -2.61 -62.58
C ALA A 574 -28.90 -2.20 -61.14
N VAL A 575 -30.19 -2.11 -60.82
CA VAL A 575 -30.67 -1.79 -59.46
C VAL A 575 -31.49 -2.98 -58.97
N LEU A 576 -31.06 -3.58 -57.87
CA LEU A 576 -31.81 -4.61 -57.16
C LEU A 576 -32.24 -4.01 -55.82
N VAL A 577 -33.56 -3.95 -55.57
CA VAL A 577 -34.10 -3.51 -54.30
C VAL A 577 -34.50 -4.76 -53.52
N VAL A 578 -33.90 -4.94 -52.35
CA VAL A 578 -34.24 -6.00 -51.41
C VAL A 578 -35.03 -5.36 -50.27
N SER A 579 -36.28 -5.76 -50.14
CA SER A 579 -37.18 -5.44 -49.02
C SER A 579 -37.58 -6.72 -48.31
N ASP A 580 -37.97 -6.60 -47.05
CA ASP A 580 -38.59 -7.71 -46.29
C ASP A 580 -39.89 -8.22 -46.93
#